data_AF-A0A519V2I6-F1
#
_entry.id   AF-A0A519V2I6-F1
#
_cell.length_a   1.000
_cell.length_b   1.000
_cell.length_c   1.000
_cell.angle_alpha   90.00
_cell.angle_beta   90.00
_cell.angle_gamma   90.00
#
_symmetry.space_group_name_H-M   'P 1'
#
loop_
_entity.id
_entity.type
_entity.pdbx_description
1 polymer ?
#
loop_
_entity_poly.entity_id
_entity_poly.type
_entity_poly.pdbx_seq_one_letter_code
_entity_poly.pdbx_strand_id
1 'polypeptide(L)'
;MMKIKPNIMKRIIIIFLTSAFTISIVNAQKGINFSHTYAAGGKLLMCVDSGARNVHYNNIFPNQPNTSFNYLPEVNNLSIQINFRKAIDIKQYRYTILVDNKPIIVNKPIDLAQLKKTNAGGDEELFRSTTLGLFSIKDKIVTTLIYSIEKPQDIEKSVFYGKPLPKARIKFFSKLVALDRGFGSLTDLKQRTNFSFSKEDSELTIIKDRSDLDYLYYTSIKDKQTNKIIFRSMAWEYGHYIDSNAYLPHTSIDKNIFKKSGDYEVIIQPLIRWNISSKEREK
;
A
#
# COMPACT_ATOMS: atom_id res chain seq x y z
N MET A 1 -13.94 32.96 54.24
CA MET A 1 -14.33 31.84 53.36
C MET A 1 -15.54 32.26 52.52
N MET A 2 -15.36 32.54 51.24
CA MET A 2 -16.44 33.01 50.36
C MET A 2 -17.24 31.81 49.83
N LYS A 3 -18.49 31.64 50.29
CA LYS A 3 -19.39 30.59 49.81
C LYS A 3 -19.95 30.98 48.45
N ILE A 4 -19.46 30.35 47.39
CA ILE A 4 -19.99 30.50 46.03
C ILE A 4 -21.41 29.92 46.01
N LYS A 5 -22.40 30.70 45.55
CA LYS A 5 -23.79 30.24 45.47
C LYS A 5 -23.89 29.03 44.53
N PRO A 6 -24.61 27.95 44.90
CA PRO A 6 -24.66 26.70 44.13
C PRO A 6 -25.17 26.86 42.68
N ASN A 7 -25.97 27.89 42.40
CA ASN A 7 -26.46 28.18 41.05
C ASN A 7 -25.37 28.82 40.15
N ILE A 8 -24.42 29.55 40.74
CA ILE A 8 -23.26 30.12 40.04
C ILE A 8 -22.24 29.01 39.75
N MET A 9 -22.04 28.09 40.69
CA MET A 9 -21.14 26.94 40.53
C MET A 9 -21.61 26.01 39.39
N LYS A 10 -22.92 25.76 39.27
CA LYS A 10 -23.49 24.99 38.15
C LYS A 10 -23.24 25.66 36.79
N ARG A 11 -23.41 26.98 36.69
CA ARG A 11 -23.14 27.72 35.44
C ARG A 11 -21.67 27.67 35.03
N ILE A 12 -20.75 27.80 35.99
CA ILE A 12 -19.30 27.72 35.72
C ILE A 12 -18.92 26.31 35.23
N ILE A 13 -19.45 25.26 35.86
CA ILE A 13 -19.20 23.86 35.44
C ILE A 13 -19.74 23.62 34.03
N ILE A 14 -20.94 24.10 33.71
CA ILE A 14 -21.53 23.96 32.36
C ILE A 14 -20.67 24.68 31.32
N ILE A 15 -20.22 25.91 31.61
CA ILE A 15 -19.33 26.66 30.71
C ILE A 15 -18.02 25.88 30.50
N PHE A 16 -17.37 25.41 31.57
CA PHE A 16 -16.14 24.61 31.48
C PHE A 16 -16.34 23.32 30.68
N LEU A 17 -17.47 22.62 30.86
CA LEU A 17 -17.80 21.42 30.11
C LEU A 17 -18.00 21.74 28.63
N THR A 18 -18.77 22.78 28.29
CA THR A 18 -18.99 23.19 26.90
C THR A 18 -17.71 23.62 26.22
N SER A 19 -16.80 24.31 26.93
CA SER A 19 -15.48 24.66 26.44
C SER A 19 -14.58 23.43 26.25
N ALA A 20 -14.63 22.44 27.15
CA ALA A 20 -13.90 21.18 26.98
C ALA A 20 -14.39 20.39 25.77
N PHE A 21 -15.71 20.33 25.55
CA PHE A 21 -16.31 19.68 24.38
C PHE A 21 -15.95 20.40 23.08
N THR A 22 -15.93 21.73 23.02
CA THR A 22 -15.52 22.45 21.81
C THR A 22 -14.03 22.31 21.51
N ILE A 23 -13.16 22.29 22.52
CA ILE A 23 -11.71 22.05 22.33
C ILE A 23 -11.45 20.61 21.83
N SER A 24 -12.22 19.63 22.30
CA SER A 24 -12.15 18.26 21.79
C SER A 24 -12.62 18.14 20.33
N ILE A 25 -13.63 18.91 19.92
CA ILE A 25 -14.11 18.95 18.52
C ILE A 25 -13.11 19.68 17.61
N VAL A 26 -12.45 20.74 18.08
CA VAL A 26 -11.41 21.46 17.31
C VAL A 26 -10.17 20.57 17.11
N ASN A 27 -9.81 19.75 18.10
CA ASN A 27 -8.79 18.71 17.96
C ASN A 27 -9.22 17.51 17.09
N ALA A 28 -10.50 17.42 16.71
CA ALA A 28 -11.04 16.37 15.85
C ALA A 28 -11.11 16.76 14.36
N GLN A 29 -10.91 18.03 14.01
CA GLN A 29 -10.79 18.48 12.62
C GLN A 29 -9.31 18.64 12.24
N LYS A 30 -8.57 17.53 12.31
CA LYS A 30 -7.16 17.48 11.94
C LYS A 30 -7.03 17.54 10.42
N GLY A 31 -6.98 18.77 9.88
CA GLY A 31 -6.76 19.01 8.46
C GLY A 31 -5.36 18.57 8.00
N ILE A 32 -5.11 18.70 6.70
CA ILE A 32 -3.83 18.34 6.08
C ILE A 32 -2.69 19.15 6.71
N ASN A 33 -1.65 18.46 7.18
CA ASN A 33 -0.43 19.08 7.65
C ASN A 33 0.53 19.35 6.49
N PHE A 34 0.45 20.55 5.92
CA PHE A 34 1.35 20.97 4.83
C PHE A 34 2.79 21.21 5.27
N SER A 35 3.09 21.21 6.57
CA SER A 35 4.47 21.35 7.07
C SER A 35 5.23 20.02 7.10
N HIS A 36 4.52 18.90 6.93
CA HIS A 36 5.13 17.58 6.93
C HIS A 36 4.84 16.87 5.61
N THR A 37 5.92 16.54 4.89
CA THR A 37 5.85 16.04 3.52
C THR A 37 6.51 14.67 3.43
N TYR A 38 5.77 13.70 2.90
CA TYR A 38 6.27 12.35 2.65
C TYR A 38 6.62 12.19 1.17
N ALA A 39 7.64 11.38 0.88
CA ALA A 39 7.86 10.91 -0.48
C ALA A 39 6.71 10.00 -0.92
N ALA A 40 6.12 10.26 -2.08
CA ALA A 40 5.01 9.47 -2.60
C ALA A 40 5.40 8.60 -3.80
N GLY A 41 6.67 8.62 -4.19
CA GLY A 41 7.23 7.84 -5.30
C GLY A 41 7.48 8.68 -6.55
N GLY A 42 8.58 8.35 -7.25
CA GLY A 42 9.00 9.11 -8.44
C GLY A 42 9.18 10.60 -8.11
N LYS A 43 8.49 11.46 -8.86
CA LYS A 43 8.46 12.93 -8.66
C LYS A 43 7.39 13.41 -7.67
N LEU A 44 6.64 12.50 -7.04
CA LEU A 44 5.52 12.85 -6.18
C LEU A 44 5.93 12.97 -4.72
N LEU A 45 5.31 13.96 -4.08
CA LEU A 45 5.30 14.19 -2.65
C LEU A 45 3.85 14.18 -2.17
N MET A 46 3.65 13.94 -0.87
CA MET A 46 2.33 14.06 -0.27
C MET A 46 2.34 14.68 1.11
N CYS A 47 1.26 15.37 1.44
CA CYS A 47 0.91 15.75 2.81
C CYS A 47 -0.41 15.08 3.19
N VAL A 48 -0.54 14.68 4.44
CA VAL A 48 -1.74 14.02 4.97
C VAL A 48 -2.22 14.73 6.23
N ASP A 49 -3.35 14.29 6.78
CA ASP A 49 -3.90 14.85 8.02
C ASP A 49 -2.86 14.90 9.16
N SER A 50 -2.87 15.99 9.94
CA SER A 50 -1.96 16.17 11.09
C SER A 50 -2.10 15.09 12.17
N GLY A 51 -3.20 14.34 12.15
CA GLY A 51 -3.47 13.23 13.07
C GLY A 51 -2.99 11.87 12.60
N ALA A 52 -2.57 11.74 11.35
CA ALA A 52 -2.20 10.46 10.77
C ALA A 52 -0.93 9.92 11.44
N ARG A 53 -1.01 8.71 11.99
CA ARG A 53 0.15 8.03 12.59
C ARG A 53 0.67 6.93 11.69
N ASN A 54 -0.25 6.19 11.08
CA ASN A 54 0.07 5.07 10.19
C ASN A 54 0.15 5.52 8.73
N VAL A 55 1.31 6.06 8.35
CA VAL A 55 1.63 6.50 6.99
C VAL A 55 2.78 5.63 6.45
N HIS A 56 2.46 4.66 5.60
CA HIS A 56 3.48 3.80 4.98
C HIS A 56 3.66 4.24 3.52
N TYR A 57 4.79 4.84 3.21
CA TYR A 57 4.96 5.58 1.97
C TYR A 57 6.14 5.06 1.14
N ASN A 58 6.10 5.35 -0.16
CA ASN A 58 7.14 5.00 -1.13
C ASN A 58 7.55 3.51 -1.09
N ASN A 59 6.56 2.62 -0.96
CA ASN A 59 6.82 1.18 -1.07
C ASN A 59 7.00 0.82 -2.55
N ILE A 60 8.17 0.27 -2.87
CA ILE A 60 8.54 -0.14 -4.23
C ILE A 60 8.64 -1.66 -4.26
N PHE A 61 8.15 -2.26 -5.35
CA PHE A 61 8.12 -3.71 -5.54
C PHE A 61 8.95 -4.10 -6.76
N PRO A 62 9.88 -5.07 -6.66
CA PRO A 62 10.73 -5.48 -7.78
C PRO A 62 9.96 -5.97 -9.02
N ASN A 63 8.77 -6.54 -8.81
CA ASN A 63 7.89 -7.07 -9.87
C ASN A 63 6.99 -6.00 -10.52
N GLN A 64 7.06 -4.74 -10.07
CA GLN A 64 6.30 -3.61 -10.62
C GLN A 64 7.23 -2.38 -10.72
N PRO A 65 8.13 -2.33 -11.72
CA PRO A 65 9.00 -1.19 -11.92
C PRO A 65 8.19 0.09 -12.12
N ASN A 66 8.77 1.23 -11.74
CA ASN A 66 8.16 2.56 -11.80
C ASN A 66 6.82 2.70 -11.05
N THR A 67 6.47 1.75 -10.18
CA THR A 67 5.27 1.79 -9.34
C THR A 67 5.64 1.98 -7.88
N SER A 68 5.02 2.95 -7.23
CA SER A 68 5.10 3.20 -5.79
C SER A 68 3.74 3.01 -5.14
N PHE A 69 3.73 2.45 -3.94
CA PHE A 69 2.54 2.22 -3.13
C PHE A 69 2.63 2.95 -1.79
N ASN A 70 1.57 3.70 -1.48
CA ASN A 70 1.42 4.45 -0.25
C ASN A 70 0.18 3.93 0.48
N TYR A 71 0.37 3.21 1.59
CA TYR A 71 -0.71 2.68 2.42
C TYR A 71 -1.06 3.66 3.53
N LEU A 72 -2.31 4.14 3.50
CA LEU A 72 -2.79 5.28 4.27
C LEU A 72 -4.09 4.94 5.05
N PRO A 73 -4.09 3.89 5.91
CA PRO A 73 -5.32 3.36 6.51
C PRO A 73 -6.05 4.33 7.46
N GLU A 74 -5.34 5.32 8.02
CA GLU A 74 -5.89 6.27 8.99
C GLU A 74 -6.01 7.69 8.43
N VAL A 75 -5.79 7.86 7.13
CA VAL A 75 -5.82 9.17 6.48
C VAL A 75 -7.19 9.43 5.87
N ASN A 76 -7.75 10.59 6.19
CA ASN A 76 -8.97 11.12 5.60
C ASN A 76 -8.67 11.96 4.37
N ASN A 77 -7.65 12.82 4.43
CA ASN A 77 -7.31 13.76 3.37
C ASN A 77 -5.85 13.66 2.94
N LEU A 78 -5.64 13.79 1.64
CA LEU A 78 -4.37 13.66 0.95
C LEU A 78 -4.15 14.88 0.05
N SER A 79 -3.04 15.57 0.22
CA SER A 79 -2.52 16.52 -0.76
C SER A 79 -1.46 15.82 -1.59
N ILE A 80 -1.62 15.80 -2.91
CA ILE A 80 -0.61 15.28 -3.83
C ILE A 80 0.15 16.47 -4.42
N GLN A 81 1.47 16.43 -4.33
CA GLN A 81 2.35 17.44 -4.88
C GLN A 81 3.31 16.78 -5.86
N ILE A 82 3.74 17.53 -6.86
CA ILE A 82 4.78 17.11 -7.79
C ILE A 82 5.98 18.01 -7.61
N ASN A 83 7.18 17.44 -7.69
CA ASN A 83 8.43 18.14 -7.49
C ASN A 83 9.43 17.86 -8.62
N PHE A 84 10.03 18.91 -9.17
CA PHE A 84 10.98 18.84 -10.28
C PHE A 84 12.32 19.48 -9.90
N ARG A 85 13.40 18.81 -10.30
CA ARG A 85 14.74 19.43 -10.30
C ARG A 85 14.78 20.57 -11.33
N LYS A 86 15.57 21.61 -11.07
CA LYS A 86 15.66 22.82 -11.91
C LYS A 86 15.96 22.55 -13.39
N ALA A 87 16.74 21.51 -13.71
CA ALA A 87 17.18 21.18 -15.07
C ALA A 87 16.13 20.41 -15.92
N ILE A 88 14.99 20.03 -15.36
CA ILE A 88 13.95 19.27 -16.08
C ILE A 88 13.08 20.21 -16.91
N ASP A 89 12.84 19.87 -18.19
CA ASP A 89 11.81 20.54 -18.98
C ASP A 89 10.40 20.09 -18.55
N ILE A 90 9.82 20.85 -17.62
CA ILE A 90 8.51 20.57 -17.03
C ILE A 90 7.39 20.64 -18.08
N LYS A 91 7.56 21.36 -19.20
CA LYS A 91 6.53 21.50 -20.26
C LYS A 91 6.18 20.16 -20.91
N GLN A 92 7.13 19.22 -20.91
CA GLN A 92 6.93 17.88 -21.47
C GLN A 92 6.13 16.97 -20.55
N TYR A 93 5.93 17.33 -19.28
CA TYR A 93 5.28 16.44 -18.33
C TYR A 93 3.76 16.52 -18.40
N ARG A 94 3.15 15.35 -18.28
CA ARG A 94 1.70 15.16 -18.21
C ARG A 94 1.38 14.28 -17.01
N TYR A 95 0.18 14.48 -16.47
CA TYR A 95 -0.32 13.64 -15.39
C TYR A 95 -1.79 13.26 -15.57
N THR A 96 -2.12 12.10 -15.02
CA THR A 96 -3.48 11.56 -14.95
C THR A 96 -3.75 11.17 -13.50
N ILE A 97 -4.93 11.50 -12.99
CA ILE A 97 -5.39 11.11 -11.65
C ILE A 97 -6.66 10.30 -11.77
N LEU A 98 -6.66 9.14 -11.12
CA LEU A 98 -7.80 8.25 -11.00
C LEU A 98 -8.23 8.15 -9.54
N VAL A 99 -9.54 8.13 -9.29
CA VAL A 99 -10.14 7.80 -7.99
C VAL A 99 -10.95 6.53 -8.17
N ASP A 100 -10.64 5.50 -7.40
CA ASP A 100 -11.23 4.16 -7.52
C ASP A 100 -11.22 3.65 -8.97
N ASN A 101 -10.06 3.78 -9.62
CA ASN A 101 -9.81 3.41 -11.03
C ASN A 101 -10.65 4.19 -12.06
N LYS A 102 -11.37 5.24 -11.65
CA LYS A 102 -12.08 6.14 -12.56
C LYS A 102 -11.26 7.42 -12.80
N PRO A 103 -10.96 7.78 -14.05
CA PRO A 103 -10.20 8.99 -14.33
C PRO A 103 -11.00 10.23 -13.96
N ILE A 104 -10.39 11.15 -13.22
CA ILE A 104 -10.95 12.47 -12.90
C ILE A 104 -10.14 13.61 -13.54
N ILE A 105 -8.86 13.35 -13.83
CA ILE A 105 -7.96 14.22 -14.57
C ILE A 105 -7.20 13.34 -15.55
N VAL A 106 -7.13 13.71 -16.82
CA VAL A 106 -6.49 12.91 -17.87
C VAL A 106 -5.53 13.77 -18.67
N ASN A 107 -4.29 13.31 -18.81
CA ASN A 107 -3.27 13.91 -19.68
C ASN A 107 -3.11 15.43 -19.48
N LYS A 108 -3.18 15.89 -18.23
CA LYS A 108 -3.14 17.32 -17.92
C LYS A 108 -1.69 17.81 -17.91
N PRO A 109 -1.36 18.95 -18.57
CA PRO A 109 -0.04 19.57 -18.45
C PRO A 109 0.20 20.10 -17.03
N ILE A 110 1.47 20.17 -16.66
CA ILE A 110 1.87 20.86 -15.42
C ILE A 110 1.68 22.36 -15.61
N ASP A 111 0.92 22.99 -14.72
CA ASP A 111 0.74 24.43 -14.73
C ASP A 111 2.01 25.12 -14.23
N LEU A 112 2.76 25.71 -15.16
CA LEU A 112 4.01 26.39 -14.87
C LEU A 112 3.83 27.64 -13.99
N ALA A 113 2.67 28.29 -14.05
CA ALA A 113 2.39 29.50 -13.27
C ALA A 113 2.20 29.18 -11.78
N GLN A 114 1.84 27.95 -11.44
CA GLN A 114 1.64 27.49 -10.07
C GLN A 114 2.90 26.87 -9.44
N LEU A 115 4.03 26.86 -10.16
CA LEU A 115 5.28 26.32 -9.64
C LEU A 115 5.90 27.27 -8.60
N LYS A 116 6.21 26.72 -7.44
CA LYS A 116 6.92 27.41 -6.36
C LYS A 116 8.34 26.88 -6.26
N LYS A 117 9.30 27.78 -5.99
CA LYS A 117 10.65 27.36 -5.64
C LYS A 117 10.62 26.70 -4.26
N THR A 118 11.20 25.52 -4.14
CA THR A 118 11.32 24.78 -2.89
C THR A 118 12.72 24.22 -2.73
N ASN A 119 13.15 23.99 -1.49
CA ASN A 119 14.41 23.36 -1.17
C ASN A 119 14.09 21.99 -0.56
N ALA A 120 14.76 20.92 -1.00
CA ALA A 120 14.49 19.56 -0.53
C ALA A 120 15.17 19.24 0.81
N GLY A 121 15.06 20.14 1.81
CA GLY A 121 15.44 19.86 3.20
C GLY A 121 16.92 19.58 3.49
N GLY A 122 17.80 19.76 2.51
CA GLY A 122 19.24 19.57 2.60
C GLY A 122 19.83 19.66 1.20
N ASP A 123 20.95 20.37 1.06
CA ASP A 123 21.70 20.68 -0.16
C ASP A 123 21.13 21.77 -1.08
N GLU A 124 22.06 22.46 -1.76
CA GLU A 124 21.91 23.63 -2.65
C GLU A 124 21.02 23.39 -3.89
N GLU A 125 20.41 22.21 -4.01
CA GLU A 125 19.60 21.83 -5.16
C GLU A 125 18.22 22.51 -5.11
N LEU A 126 18.02 23.46 -6.02
CA LEU A 126 16.76 24.18 -6.20
C LEU A 126 15.71 23.30 -6.89
N PHE A 127 14.56 23.18 -6.27
CA PHE A 127 13.41 22.46 -6.81
C PHE A 127 12.28 23.42 -7.22
N ARG A 128 11.40 22.93 -8.09
CA ARG A 128 10.13 23.56 -8.44
C ARG A 128 9.00 22.58 -8.15
N SER A 129 8.07 22.97 -7.29
CA SER A 129 6.94 22.11 -6.92
C SER A 129 5.61 22.80 -7.11
N THR A 130 4.56 21.99 -7.28
CA THR A 130 3.17 22.46 -7.25
C THR A 130 2.25 21.37 -6.72
N THR A 131 1.05 21.77 -6.29
CA THR A 131 0.03 20.84 -5.79
C THR A 131 -0.82 20.36 -6.96
N LEU A 132 -0.91 19.05 -7.16
CA LEU A 132 -1.76 18.45 -8.20
C LEU A 132 -3.23 18.38 -7.76
N GLY A 133 -3.48 18.28 -6.45
CA GLY A 133 -4.83 18.30 -5.91
C GLY A 133 -4.90 17.88 -4.44
N LEU A 134 -6.08 18.13 -3.87
CA LEU A 134 -6.48 17.68 -2.54
C LEU A 134 -7.59 16.64 -2.72
N PHE A 135 -7.47 15.50 -2.05
CA PHE A 135 -8.37 14.36 -2.20
C PHE A 135 -8.80 13.83 -0.83
N SER A 136 -10.09 13.52 -0.70
CA SER A 136 -10.53 12.62 0.37
C SER A 136 -10.12 11.19 -0.02
N ILE A 137 -9.34 10.53 0.83
CA ILE A 137 -8.71 9.23 0.54
C ILE A 137 -9.26 8.07 1.38
N LYS A 138 -9.97 8.36 2.47
CA LYS A 138 -10.57 7.33 3.32
C LYS A 138 -11.46 6.40 2.48
N ASP A 139 -11.23 5.10 2.61
CA ASP A 139 -11.94 4.04 1.90
C ASP A 139 -11.85 4.14 0.37
N LYS A 140 -10.86 4.87 -0.16
CA LYS A 140 -10.65 5.12 -1.59
C LYS A 140 -9.24 4.78 -2.03
N ILE A 141 -9.09 4.62 -3.34
CA ILE A 141 -7.79 4.50 -4.00
C ILE A 141 -7.62 5.74 -4.87
N VAL A 142 -6.54 6.48 -4.69
CA VAL A 142 -6.12 7.53 -5.64
C VAL A 142 -4.88 7.05 -6.36
N THR A 143 -4.88 7.04 -7.68
CA THR A 143 -3.72 6.67 -8.48
C THR A 143 -3.29 7.87 -9.31
N THR A 144 -2.01 8.22 -9.25
CA THR A 144 -1.41 9.26 -10.08
C THR A 144 -0.42 8.63 -11.05
N LEU A 145 -0.57 8.95 -12.33
CA LEU A 145 0.36 8.58 -13.39
C LEU A 145 1.07 9.84 -13.87
N ILE A 146 2.39 9.80 -14.02
CA ILE A 146 3.21 10.89 -14.52
C ILE A 146 4.12 10.36 -15.61
N TYR A 147 4.24 11.10 -16.70
CA TYR A 147 5.18 10.78 -17.78
C TYR A 147 5.63 12.05 -18.49
N SER A 148 6.75 11.96 -19.22
CA SER A 148 7.17 12.96 -20.20
C SER A 148 6.65 12.58 -21.58
N ILE A 149 6.17 13.54 -22.36
CA ILE A 149 5.75 13.33 -23.76
C ILE A 149 6.92 12.82 -24.63
N GLU A 150 8.17 13.14 -24.27
CA GLU A 150 9.34 12.64 -24.97
C GLU A 150 9.58 11.15 -24.74
N LYS A 151 9.11 10.61 -23.61
CA LYS A 151 9.27 9.20 -23.20
C LYS A 151 7.98 8.69 -22.56
N PRO A 152 6.87 8.58 -23.33
CA PRO A 152 5.56 8.25 -22.78
C PRO A 152 5.48 6.83 -22.20
N GLN A 153 6.38 5.93 -22.60
CA GLN A 153 6.52 4.59 -22.04
C GLN A 153 7.08 4.57 -20.61
N ASP A 154 7.81 5.61 -20.19
CA ASP A 154 8.42 5.71 -18.87
C ASP A 154 7.42 6.32 -17.87
N ILE A 155 6.30 5.62 -17.66
CA ILE A 155 5.23 6.08 -16.76
C ILE A 155 5.60 5.78 -15.31
N GLU A 156 5.72 6.83 -14.50
CA GLU A 156 5.76 6.73 -13.04
C GLU A 156 4.33 6.61 -12.51
N LYS A 157 4.04 5.53 -11.79
CA LYS A 157 2.75 5.25 -11.15
C LYS A 157 2.88 5.35 -9.64
N SER A 158 2.02 6.14 -9.00
CA SER A 158 1.88 6.16 -7.54
C SER A 158 0.45 5.83 -7.14
N VAL A 159 0.30 4.81 -6.30
CA VAL A 159 -0.98 4.35 -5.75
C VAL A 159 -1.07 4.78 -4.29
N PHE A 160 -2.04 5.61 -3.98
CA PHE A 160 -2.41 6.02 -2.62
C PHE A 160 -3.63 5.21 -2.20
N TYR A 161 -3.47 4.39 -1.16
CA TYR A 161 -4.44 3.37 -0.78
C TYR A 161 -4.97 3.64 0.63
N GLY A 162 -6.19 4.19 0.72
CA GLY A 162 -6.87 4.47 1.99
C GLY A 162 -7.93 3.44 2.35
N LYS A 163 -8.00 2.32 1.64
CA LYS A 163 -8.88 1.17 1.97
C LYS A 163 -8.17 0.22 2.94
N PRO A 164 -8.91 -0.58 3.72
CA PRO A 164 -8.33 -1.74 4.41
C PRO A 164 -7.69 -2.70 3.41
N LEU A 165 -6.51 -3.25 3.73
CA LEU A 165 -5.89 -4.25 2.85
C LEU A 165 -6.76 -5.50 2.77
N PRO A 166 -7.09 -5.97 1.56
CA PRO A 166 -7.87 -7.18 1.42
C PRO A 166 -7.08 -8.37 1.96
N LYS A 167 -7.77 -9.36 2.54
CA LYS A 167 -7.12 -10.60 2.89
C LYS A 167 -6.93 -11.43 1.62
N ALA A 168 -5.69 -11.81 1.30
CA ALA A 168 -5.46 -12.81 0.26
C ALA A 168 -6.16 -14.13 0.63
N ARG A 169 -6.81 -14.75 -0.36
CA ARG A 169 -7.44 -16.06 -0.22
C ARG A 169 -6.77 -17.01 -1.20
N ILE A 170 -6.34 -18.16 -0.68
CA ILE A 170 -5.83 -19.24 -1.52
C ILE A 170 -7.07 -19.93 -2.08
N LYS A 171 -7.21 -19.98 -3.40
CA LYS A 171 -8.33 -20.69 -4.03
C LYS A 171 -8.05 -22.17 -4.13
N PHE A 172 -6.79 -22.51 -4.38
CA PHE A 172 -6.39 -23.87 -4.66
C PHE A 172 -4.88 -24.02 -4.46
N PHE A 173 -4.43 -25.19 -4.00
CA PHE A 173 -3.06 -25.62 -4.23
C PHE A 173 -3.07 -27.06 -4.75
N SER A 174 -2.13 -27.35 -5.64
CA SER A 174 -1.91 -28.67 -6.21
C SER A 174 -0.51 -29.13 -5.91
N LYS A 175 -0.35 -30.46 -5.77
CA LYS A 175 0.96 -31.10 -5.78
C LYS A 175 1.04 -32.00 -7.00
N LEU A 176 2.11 -31.88 -7.76
CA LEU A 176 2.45 -32.85 -8.80
C LEU A 176 3.22 -34.01 -8.17
N VAL A 177 2.82 -35.24 -8.49
CA VAL A 177 3.50 -36.47 -8.08
C VAL A 177 4.26 -37.00 -9.28
N ALA A 178 5.50 -37.44 -9.09
CA ALA A 178 6.43 -37.81 -10.17
C ALA A 178 5.94 -38.92 -11.13
N LEU A 179 4.86 -39.64 -10.81
CA LEU A 179 4.36 -40.80 -11.55
C LEU A 179 2.88 -40.70 -11.98
N ASP A 180 2.14 -39.63 -11.64
CA ASP A 180 0.73 -39.48 -12.06
C ASP A 180 0.26 -38.02 -12.05
N ARG A 181 -0.78 -37.73 -12.85
CA ARG A 181 -1.42 -36.40 -12.95
C ARG A 181 -1.75 -35.87 -11.54
N GLY A 182 -1.32 -34.64 -11.27
CA GLY A 182 -1.32 -34.05 -9.92
C GLY A 182 -2.65 -34.15 -9.17
N PHE A 183 -2.56 -34.42 -7.87
CA PHE A 183 -3.71 -34.41 -6.98
C PHE A 183 -3.92 -32.97 -6.46
N GLY A 184 -5.00 -32.34 -6.94
CA GLY A 184 -5.46 -31.04 -6.45
C GLY A 184 -6.30 -31.18 -5.20
N SER A 185 -6.00 -30.41 -4.15
CA SER A 185 -6.88 -30.31 -2.99
C SER A 185 -7.74 -29.05 -3.09
N LEU A 186 -9.04 -29.22 -3.31
CA LEU A 186 -10.04 -28.17 -3.16
C LEU A 186 -10.30 -27.97 -1.68
N THR A 187 -9.69 -26.95 -1.09
CA THR A 187 -10.03 -26.54 0.27
C THR A 187 -10.25 -25.04 0.33
N ASP A 188 -11.14 -24.62 1.22
CA ASP A 188 -11.48 -23.22 1.51
C ASP A 188 -10.33 -22.59 2.31
N LEU A 189 -9.24 -22.28 1.61
CA LEU A 189 -7.97 -22.01 2.25
C LEU A 189 -7.81 -20.55 2.64
N LYS A 190 -7.46 -20.37 3.91
CA LYS A 190 -7.16 -19.08 4.53
C LYS A 190 -5.83 -18.54 3.98
N GLN A 191 -5.41 -17.36 4.44
CA GLN A 191 -4.07 -16.82 4.18
C GLN A 191 -2.93 -17.77 4.57
N ARG A 192 -3.22 -18.75 5.43
CA ARG A 192 -2.28 -19.75 5.91
C ARG A 192 -2.90 -21.12 5.82
N THR A 193 -2.13 -22.07 5.32
CA THR A 193 -2.59 -23.44 5.09
C THR A 193 -1.45 -24.42 5.32
N ASN A 194 -1.76 -25.52 6.00
CA ASN A 194 -0.81 -26.61 6.17
C ASN A 194 -0.92 -27.59 5.02
N PHE A 195 0.22 -28.16 4.60
CA PHE A 195 0.29 -29.24 3.62
C PHE A 195 1.47 -30.15 3.96
N SER A 196 1.41 -31.40 3.51
CA SER A 196 2.56 -32.30 3.55
C SER A 196 3.21 -32.36 2.16
N PHE A 197 4.53 -32.47 2.12
CA PHE A 197 5.31 -32.68 0.89
C PHE A 197 6.17 -33.93 1.07
N SER A 198 6.11 -34.86 0.13
CA SER A 198 6.82 -36.14 0.17
C SER A 198 7.97 -36.19 -0.85
N LYS A 199 8.71 -37.31 -0.90
CA LYS A 199 9.82 -37.49 -1.86
C LYS A 199 9.31 -37.75 -3.28
N GLU A 200 8.10 -38.28 -3.38
CA GLU A 200 7.40 -38.58 -4.62
C GLU A 200 6.78 -37.31 -5.23
N ASP A 201 6.55 -36.27 -4.43
CA ASP A 201 6.08 -34.96 -4.90
C ASP A 201 7.21 -34.24 -5.68
N SER A 202 6.88 -33.70 -6.85
CA SER A 202 7.82 -33.02 -7.75
C SER A 202 7.66 -31.50 -7.77
N GLU A 203 6.46 -30.99 -7.53
CA GLU A 203 6.15 -29.56 -7.53
C GLU A 203 4.96 -29.25 -6.63
N LEU A 204 4.98 -28.07 -5.99
CA LEU A 204 3.83 -27.46 -5.35
C LEU A 204 3.38 -26.24 -6.16
N THR A 205 2.14 -26.24 -6.64
CA THR A 205 1.52 -25.08 -7.27
C THR A 205 0.50 -24.43 -6.34
N ILE A 206 0.59 -23.12 -6.14
CA ILE A 206 -0.35 -22.34 -5.32
C ILE A 206 -1.09 -21.35 -6.22
N ILE A 207 -2.42 -21.41 -6.20
CA ILE A 207 -3.32 -20.53 -6.94
C ILE A 207 -4.15 -19.71 -5.94
N LYS A 208 -4.22 -18.40 -6.14
CA LYS A 208 -4.97 -17.52 -5.25
C LYS A 208 -6.01 -16.69 -6.01
N ASP A 209 -6.90 -16.06 -5.25
CA ASP A 209 -7.80 -15.05 -5.78
C ASP A 209 -7.04 -13.87 -6.40
N ARG A 210 -7.61 -13.33 -7.48
CA ARG A 210 -7.14 -12.08 -8.09
C ARG A 210 -7.45 -10.91 -7.15
N SER A 211 -6.48 -10.02 -7.01
CA SER A 211 -6.62 -8.74 -6.33
C SER A 211 -5.98 -7.65 -7.17
N ASP A 212 -6.54 -6.44 -7.12
CA ASP A 212 -5.94 -5.25 -7.75
C ASP A 212 -4.54 -4.92 -7.18
N LEU A 213 -4.15 -5.61 -6.11
CA LEU A 213 -2.91 -5.44 -5.36
C LEU A 213 -2.07 -6.73 -5.31
N ASP A 214 -2.18 -7.62 -6.30
CA ASP A 214 -1.45 -8.89 -6.32
C ASP A 214 0.05 -8.74 -6.08
N TYR A 215 0.64 -7.68 -6.60
CA TYR A 215 2.06 -7.33 -6.43
C TYR A 215 2.47 -7.04 -4.97
N LEU A 216 1.52 -6.75 -4.08
CA LEU A 216 1.79 -6.57 -2.64
C LEU A 216 1.99 -7.88 -1.91
N TYR A 217 1.44 -8.99 -2.41
CA TYR A 217 1.41 -10.25 -1.66
C TYR A 217 2.59 -11.13 -2.00
N TYR A 218 3.22 -11.66 -0.96
CA TYR A 218 4.24 -12.67 -1.10
C TYR A 218 3.75 -14.02 -0.59
N THR A 219 4.25 -15.06 -1.22
CA THR A 219 4.11 -16.44 -0.78
C THR A 219 5.35 -16.79 0.05
N SER A 220 5.16 -17.46 1.17
CA SER A 220 6.24 -18.09 1.93
C SER A 220 5.88 -19.53 2.29
N ILE A 221 6.90 -20.39 2.29
CA ILE A 221 6.79 -21.76 2.78
C ILE A 221 7.61 -21.88 4.05
N LYS A 222 6.97 -22.42 5.08
CA LYS A 222 7.56 -22.64 6.39
C LYS A 222 7.65 -24.13 6.68
N ASP A 223 8.83 -24.62 7.03
CA ASP A 223 9.03 -25.96 7.58
C ASP A 223 8.48 -25.97 9.01
N LYS A 224 7.49 -26.81 9.29
CA LYS A 224 6.85 -26.86 10.62
C LYS A 224 7.72 -27.53 11.67
N GLN A 225 8.65 -28.41 11.28
CA GLN A 225 9.57 -29.06 12.21
C GLN A 225 10.63 -28.06 12.71
N THR A 226 11.17 -27.24 11.81
CA THR A 226 12.24 -26.27 12.16
C THR A 226 11.73 -24.87 12.45
N ASN A 227 10.44 -24.60 12.16
CA ASN A 227 9.80 -23.30 12.26
C ASN A 227 10.43 -22.22 11.33
N LYS A 228 11.26 -22.62 10.35
CA LYS A 228 11.99 -21.71 9.45
C LYS A 228 11.26 -21.50 8.13
N ILE A 229 11.34 -20.28 7.59
CA ILE A 229 10.92 -19.99 6.21
C ILE A 229 11.99 -20.54 5.26
N ILE A 230 11.61 -21.49 4.42
CA ILE A 230 12.50 -22.14 3.44
C ILE A 230 12.31 -21.60 2.02
N PHE A 231 11.25 -20.83 1.79
CA PHE A 231 10.96 -20.20 0.51
C PHE A 231 10.23 -18.88 0.71
N ARG A 232 10.53 -17.91 -0.16
CA ARG A 232 9.78 -16.66 -0.26
C ARG A 232 9.77 -16.19 -1.71
N SER A 233 8.59 -15.82 -2.23
CA SER A 233 8.44 -15.26 -3.57
C SER A 233 7.36 -14.18 -3.60
N MET A 234 7.57 -13.15 -4.43
CA MET A 234 6.58 -12.14 -4.82
C MET A 234 6.16 -12.28 -6.28
N ALA A 235 6.67 -13.30 -6.98
CA ALA A 235 6.35 -13.56 -8.36
C ALA A 235 5.01 -14.28 -8.45
N TRP A 236 4.11 -13.72 -9.25
CA TRP A 236 2.82 -14.32 -9.61
C TRP A 236 2.78 -14.45 -11.13
N GLU A 237 2.52 -15.66 -11.60
CA GLU A 237 2.34 -15.98 -13.00
C GLU A 237 0.86 -15.93 -13.36
N TYR A 238 0.58 -15.49 -14.59
CA TYR A 238 -0.77 -15.40 -15.15
C TYR A 238 -0.77 -16.11 -16.51
N GLY A 239 -1.85 -16.82 -16.84
CA GLY A 239 -2.03 -17.46 -18.15
C GLY A 239 -2.40 -18.94 -18.12
N HIS A 240 -2.26 -19.61 -16.98
CA HIS A 240 -2.48 -21.06 -16.89
C HIS A 240 -3.82 -21.47 -16.27
N TYR A 241 -4.34 -20.68 -15.32
CA TYR A 241 -5.56 -21.00 -14.59
C TYR A 241 -6.61 -19.93 -14.82
N ILE A 242 -7.85 -20.32 -15.10
CA ILE A 242 -8.95 -19.40 -15.40
C ILE A 242 -10.10 -19.62 -14.42
N ASP A 243 -10.64 -18.53 -13.91
CA ASP A 243 -11.92 -18.51 -13.21
C ASP A 243 -12.73 -17.31 -13.70
N SER A 244 -13.99 -17.54 -14.05
CA SER A 244 -14.95 -16.50 -14.43
C SER A 244 -14.40 -15.55 -15.51
N ASN A 245 -13.76 -16.13 -16.54
CA ASN A 245 -13.12 -15.44 -17.68
C ASN A 245 -11.89 -14.57 -17.33
N ALA A 246 -11.27 -14.76 -16.17
CA ALA A 246 -10.03 -14.09 -15.80
C ALA A 246 -8.94 -15.10 -15.42
N TYR A 247 -7.71 -14.81 -15.82
CA TYR A 247 -6.56 -15.59 -15.35
C TYR A 247 -6.34 -15.39 -13.85
N LEU A 248 -6.18 -16.49 -13.14
CA LEU A 248 -5.82 -16.51 -11.72
C LEU A 248 -4.29 -16.45 -11.55
N PRO A 249 -3.80 -15.64 -10.60
CA PRO A 249 -2.40 -15.64 -10.23
C PRO A 249 -2.01 -16.96 -9.57
N HIS A 250 -0.85 -17.50 -9.96
CA HIS A 250 -0.28 -18.70 -9.36
C HIS A 250 1.25 -18.62 -9.23
N THR A 251 1.80 -19.53 -8.44
CA THR A 251 3.25 -19.74 -8.34
C THR A 251 3.52 -21.25 -8.21
N SER A 252 4.49 -21.74 -8.98
CA SER A 252 4.98 -23.12 -8.90
C SER A 252 6.31 -23.15 -8.16
N ILE A 253 6.46 -24.11 -7.26
CA ILE A 253 7.60 -24.28 -6.36
C ILE A 253 8.18 -25.67 -6.58
N ASP A 254 9.39 -25.71 -7.11
CA ASP A 254 10.13 -26.93 -7.42
C ASP A 254 10.51 -27.71 -6.14
N LYS A 255 10.52 -29.06 -6.23
CA LYS A 255 10.87 -29.96 -5.12
C LYS A 255 12.21 -29.63 -4.44
N ASN A 256 13.17 -29.04 -5.15
CA ASN A 256 14.52 -28.77 -4.62
C ASN A 256 14.51 -27.78 -3.44
N ILE A 257 13.42 -27.02 -3.27
CA ILE A 257 13.17 -26.19 -2.10
C ILE A 257 12.94 -27.04 -0.85
N PHE A 258 12.32 -28.22 -1.00
CA PHE A 258 11.97 -29.14 0.07
C PHE A 258 13.08 -30.18 0.28
N LYS A 259 13.98 -29.93 1.24
CA LYS A 259 15.14 -30.81 1.48
C LYS A 259 14.79 -32.18 2.09
N LYS A 260 13.57 -32.32 2.63
CA LYS A 260 13.08 -33.53 3.31
C LYS A 260 11.57 -33.64 3.13
N SER A 261 11.02 -34.85 3.25
CA SER A 261 9.58 -35.01 3.43
C SER A 261 9.15 -34.45 4.78
N GLY A 262 7.92 -33.93 4.86
CA GLY A 262 7.36 -33.48 6.12
C GLY A 262 6.18 -32.53 5.96
N ASP A 263 5.79 -31.92 7.08
CA ASP A 263 4.72 -30.94 7.13
C ASP A 263 5.25 -29.51 6.97
N TYR A 264 4.54 -28.76 6.15
CA TYR A 264 4.85 -27.38 5.80
C TYR A 264 3.61 -26.51 5.94
N GLU A 265 3.84 -25.19 6.02
CA GLU A 265 2.79 -24.17 6.00
C GLU A 265 3.06 -23.21 4.85
N VAL A 266 2.07 -23.02 3.98
CA VAL A 266 2.04 -21.92 3.01
C VAL A 266 1.41 -20.69 3.68
N ILE A 267 2.03 -19.53 3.47
CA ILE A 267 1.59 -18.24 4.01
C ILE A 267 1.54 -17.24 2.85
N ILE A 268 0.38 -16.63 2.61
CA ILE A 268 0.21 -15.49 1.70
C ILE A 268 -0.16 -14.26 2.50
N GLN A 269 0.70 -13.25 2.50
CA GLN A 269 0.47 -12.01 3.24
C GLN A 269 1.09 -10.80 2.51
N PRO A 270 0.59 -9.57 2.75
CA PRO A 270 1.15 -8.39 2.12
C PRO A 270 2.55 -8.07 2.68
N LEU A 271 3.48 -7.66 1.80
CA LEU A 271 4.77 -7.10 2.17
C LEU A 271 4.71 -5.58 2.04
N ILE A 272 4.33 -4.90 3.10
CA ILE A 272 4.50 -3.45 3.17
C ILE A 272 5.74 -3.20 4.01
N ARG A 273 6.63 -2.32 3.55
CA ARG A 273 7.65 -1.75 4.43
C ARG A 273 6.91 -0.92 5.44
N TRP A 274 6.57 -1.57 6.54
CA TRP A 274 6.09 -0.90 7.70
C TRP A 274 7.28 -0.05 8.19
N ASN A 275 7.28 1.25 7.86
CA ASN A 275 8.17 2.24 8.46
C ASN A 275 7.78 2.41 9.94
N ILE A 276 7.86 1.32 10.69
CA ILE A 276 7.61 1.24 12.13
C ILE A 276 8.92 1.64 12.78
N SER A 277 8.86 2.59 13.72
CA SER A 277 9.94 2.71 14.71
C SER A 277 10.14 1.35 15.39
N SER A 278 11.37 1.02 15.76
CA SER A 278 11.75 -0.29 16.30
C SER A 278 10.94 -0.76 17.53
N LYS A 279 10.16 0.10 18.20
CA LYS A 279 9.37 -0.22 19.40
C LYS A 279 8.00 -0.88 19.16
N GLU A 280 7.45 -0.84 17.95
CA GLU A 280 6.10 -1.37 17.67
C GLU A 280 6.11 -2.74 16.97
N ARG A 281 7.30 -3.31 16.71
CA ARG A 281 7.46 -4.66 16.13
C ARG A 281 7.24 -5.80 17.14
N GLU A 282 6.99 -5.48 18.41
CA GLU A 282 6.84 -6.45 19.51
C GLU A 282 5.42 -6.49 20.11
N LYS A 283 4.36 -6.21 19.34
CA LYS A 283 2.98 -6.50 19.75
C LYS A 283 2.24 -7.34 18.72
#